data_AF-A0A8S3Z978-F1
#
_entry.id   AF-A0A8S3Z978-F1
#
_cell.length_a   1.000
_cell.length_b   1.000
_cell.length_c   1.000
_cell.angle_alpha   90.00
_cell.angle_beta   90.00
_cell.angle_gamma   90.00
#
_symmetry.space_group_name_H-M   'P 1'
#
loop_
_entity.id
_entity.type
_entity.pdbx_description
1 polymer ?
#
loop_
_entity_poly.entity_id
_entity_poly.type
_entity_poly.pdbx_seq_one_letter_code
_entity_poly.pdbx_strand_id
1 'polypeptide(L)'
;AQDRLVGFKLQVFISPTRYLYSIVDSNNQAKAIYTINQDAIVIEKVAISSNPSSDFLTLCEVEIYGDSVCAADHYGRDCELACSCPNGEACLVTTGGCPSVCPPGFDGPGCSK
;
A
#
# COMPACT_ATOMS: atom_id res chain seq x y z
N ALA A 1 22.35 6.64 14.49
CA ALA A 1 21.32 7.65 14.22
C ALA A 1 19.99 6.92 14.13
N GLN A 2 19.20 6.96 15.19
CA GLN A 2 17.93 6.25 15.28
C GLN A 2 16.93 7.19 15.93
N ASP A 3 16.03 7.68 15.10
CA ASP A 3 14.60 7.79 15.38
C ASP A 3 13.90 7.86 14.02
N ARG A 4 13.75 6.69 13.39
CA ARG A 4 12.89 6.58 12.21
C ARG A 4 11.46 6.65 12.74
N LEU A 5 10.88 7.83 12.70
CA LEU A 5 9.44 8.07 12.89
C LEU A 5 8.88 7.63 14.24
N VAL A 6 9.44 8.06 15.37
CA VAL A 6 8.78 7.89 16.67
C VAL A 6 7.75 9.00 16.87
N GLY A 7 6.53 8.67 17.29
CA GLY A 7 5.50 9.65 17.65
C GLY A 7 4.81 10.35 16.48
N PHE A 8 5.12 9.98 15.23
CA PHE A 8 4.40 10.49 14.08
C PHE A 8 2.99 9.90 13.99
N LYS A 9 2.13 10.61 13.26
CA LYS A 9 0.78 10.21 12.93
C LYS A 9 0.66 9.97 11.44
N LEU A 10 0.09 8.82 11.07
CA LEU A 10 -0.27 8.48 9.70
C LEU A 10 -1.79 8.46 9.59
N GLN A 11 -2.35 9.25 8.68
CA GLN A 11 -3.78 9.31 8.42
C GLN A 11 -4.07 9.09 6.93
N VAL A 12 -5.08 8.29 6.62
CA VAL A 12 -5.58 8.07 5.26
C VAL A 12 -7.00 8.60 5.17
N PHE A 13 -7.19 9.56 4.27
CA PHE A 13 -8.43 10.29 4.05
C PHE A 13 -9.16 9.77 2.82
N ILE A 14 -10.48 9.63 2.95
CA ILE A 14 -11.40 9.27 1.87
C ILE A 14 -12.28 10.48 1.46
N SER A 15 -12.29 11.52 2.28
CA SER A 15 -12.82 12.84 1.98
C SER A 15 -12.03 13.90 2.77
N PRO A 16 -12.21 15.21 2.52
CA PRO A 16 -11.43 16.25 3.20
C PRO A 16 -11.58 16.25 4.72
N THR A 17 -12.69 15.73 5.23
CA THR A 17 -13.03 15.70 6.67
C THR A 17 -13.07 14.29 7.26
N ARG A 18 -12.99 13.24 6.43
CA ARG A 18 -13.14 11.85 6.87
C ARG A 18 -11.88 11.05 6.62
N TYR A 19 -11.28 10.58 7.70
CA TYR A 19 -10.22 9.57 7.64
C TYR A 19 -10.83 8.17 7.79
N LEU A 20 -10.26 7.21 7.03
CA LEU A 20 -10.55 5.78 7.12
C LEU A 20 -9.57 5.09 8.08
N TYR A 21 -8.31 5.52 8.06
CA TYR A 21 -7.24 4.94 8.85
C TYR A 21 -6.47 6.06 9.56
N SER A 22 -6.16 5.86 10.85
CA SER A 22 -5.36 6.81 11.64
C SER A 22 -4.58 6.04 12.70
N ILE A 23 -3.26 6.10 12.62
CA ILE A 23 -2.34 5.49 13.60
C ILE A 23 -1.34 6.52 14.10
N VAL A 24 -0.97 6.41 15.37
CA VAL A 24 0.14 7.14 15.99
C VAL A 24 1.14 6.11 16.46
N ASP A 25 2.40 6.26 16.08
CA ASP A 25 3.44 5.38 16.58
C ASP A 25 3.78 5.74 18.03
N SER A 26 3.21 4.96 18.95
CA SER A 26 3.41 5.11 20.38
C SER A 26 4.40 4.05 20.85
N ASN A 27 5.38 4.44 21.68
CA ASN A 27 6.37 3.56 22.32
C ASN A 27 7.56 3.07 21.46
N ASN A 28 8.17 3.93 20.63
CA ASN A 28 9.41 3.60 19.88
C ASN A 28 9.31 2.38 18.93
N GLN A 29 8.10 1.90 18.58
CA GLN A 29 7.90 0.73 17.72
C GLN A 29 7.67 1.09 16.25
N ALA A 30 8.24 2.20 15.81
CA ALA A 30 8.06 2.70 14.46
C ALA A 30 8.40 1.65 13.40
N LYS A 31 7.44 1.39 12.52
CA LYS A 31 7.59 0.46 11.40
C LYS A 31 8.06 1.21 10.16
N ALA A 32 8.78 0.51 9.29
CA ALA A 32 9.15 1.07 7.99
C ALA A 32 8.02 0.95 6.96
N ILE A 33 7.04 0.06 7.19
CA ILE A 33 5.97 -0.29 6.24
C ILE A 33 4.64 -0.34 6.99
N TYR A 34 3.63 0.33 6.44
CA TYR A 34 2.24 0.33 6.94
C TYR A 34 1.33 -0.20 5.83
N THR A 35 0.66 -1.32 6.08
CA THR A 35 -0.28 -1.95 5.15
C THR A 35 -1.70 -1.74 5.64
N ILE A 36 -2.57 -1.23 4.77
CA ILE A 36 -3.98 -0.97 5.07
C ILE A 36 -4.81 -1.93 4.21
N ASN A 37 -5.33 -2.99 4.84
CA ASN A 37 -6.21 -3.95 4.19
C ASN A 37 -7.66 -3.47 4.36
N GLN A 38 -8.20 -2.77 3.37
CA GLN A 38 -9.58 -2.26 3.35
C GLN A 38 -10.22 -2.55 1.99
N ASP A 39 -11.53 -2.80 1.97
CA ASP A 39 -12.28 -3.21 0.77
C ASP A 39 -12.30 -2.13 -0.31
N ALA A 40 -11.37 -2.18 -1.28
CA ALA A 40 -11.38 -1.39 -2.53
C ALA A 40 -11.87 0.06 -2.39
N ILE A 41 -11.20 0.86 -1.55
CA ILE A 41 -11.56 2.26 -1.31
C ILE A 41 -10.65 3.20 -2.08
N VAL A 42 -11.24 4.13 -2.84
CA VAL A 42 -10.52 5.26 -3.42
C VAL A 42 -10.17 6.24 -2.31
N ILE A 43 -8.87 6.40 -2.05
CA ILE A 43 -8.35 7.33 -1.04
C ILE A 43 -8.04 8.68 -1.71
N GLU A 44 -8.34 9.77 -1.01
CA GLU A 44 -8.08 11.13 -1.50
C GLU A 44 -6.69 11.62 -1.11
N LYS A 45 -6.28 11.35 0.13
CA LYS A 45 -5.03 11.89 0.68
C LYS A 45 -4.45 10.98 1.76
N VAL A 46 -3.14 10.78 1.72
CA VAL A 46 -2.36 10.24 2.84
C VAL A 46 -1.61 11.40 3.49
N ALA A 47 -1.72 11.54 4.81
CA ALA A 47 -1.01 12.55 5.59
C ALA A 47 -0.10 11.88 6.61
N ILE A 48 1.18 12.26 6.60
CA ILE A 48 2.18 11.90 7.59
C ILE A 48 2.51 13.19 8.34
N SER A 49 2.26 13.25 9.65
CA SER A 49 2.52 14.42 10.47
C SER A 49 3.39 14.08 11.67
N SER A 50 4.33 14.95 12.02
CA SER A 50 5.10 14.82 13.26
C SER A 50 4.21 14.97 14.50
N ASN A 51 4.72 14.53 15.64
CA ASN A 51 4.12 14.83 16.94
C ASN A 51 4.05 16.36 17.13
N PRO A 52 3.01 16.91 17.77
CA PRO A 52 2.92 18.34 18.13
C PRO A 52 4.13 18.92 18.90
N SER A 53 5.05 18.10 19.42
CA SER A 53 6.30 18.56 20.03
C SER A 53 7.47 18.78 19.05
N SER A 54 7.31 18.45 17.76
CA SER A 54 8.37 18.59 16.74
C SER A 54 7.96 19.50 15.60
N ASP A 55 8.73 20.57 15.38
CA ASP A 55 8.51 21.56 14.33
C ASP A 55 8.84 21.05 12.91
N PHE A 56 9.60 19.95 12.82
CA PHE A 56 10.05 19.41 11.55
C PHE A 56 9.75 17.91 11.46
N LEU A 57 9.36 17.50 10.25
CA LEU A 57 9.25 16.10 9.85
C LEU A 57 10.31 15.86 8.78
N THR A 58 11.32 15.05 9.10
CA THR A 58 12.39 14.69 8.15
C THR A 58 12.14 13.30 7.61
N LEU A 59 11.83 13.20 6.32
CA LEU A 59 11.64 11.94 5.60
C LEU A 59 12.74 11.83 4.54
N CYS A 60 13.45 10.71 4.51
CA CYS A 60 14.47 10.48 3.48
C CYS A 60 13.83 10.10 2.14
N GLU A 61 12.81 9.24 2.20
CA GLU A 61 12.07 8.74 1.05
C GLU A 61 10.70 8.25 1.53
N VAL A 62 9.66 8.47 0.73
CA VAL A 62 8.30 8.01 1.01
C VAL A 62 7.72 7.44 -0.28
N GLU A 63 7.27 6.19 -0.20
CA GLU A 63 6.59 5.52 -1.29
C GLU A 63 5.19 5.13 -0.82
N ILE A 64 4.18 5.51 -1.60
CA ILE A 64 2.78 5.17 -1.33
C ILE A 64 2.30 4.32 -2.49
N TYR A 65 2.07 3.05 -2.21
CA TYR A 65 1.53 2.10 -3.16
C TYR A 65 0.02 1.98 -2.89
N GLY A 66 -0.78 2.61 -3.76
CA GLY A 66 -2.18 2.23 -3.91
C GLY A 66 -2.27 1.10 -4.92
N ASP A 67 -3.38 0.37 -4.91
CA ASP A 67 -3.73 -0.41 -6.09
C ASP A 67 -4.16 0.60 -7.19
N SER A 68 -3.21 1.04 -8.02
CA SER A 68 -3.52 1.83 -9.23
C SER A 68 -4.34 0.97 -10.19
N VAL A 69 -5.40 1.51 -10.78
CA VAL A 69 -6.15 0.79 -11.83
C VAL A 69 -5.25 0.64 -13.06
N CYS A 70 -4.44 -0.41 -13.08
CA CYS A 70 -3.82 -0.88 -14.30
C CYS A 70 -4.90 -1.51 -15.19
N ALA A 71 -4.59 -1.64 -16.48
CA ALA A 71 -5.38 -2.53 -17.32
C ALA A 71 -5.40 -3.93 -16.68
N ALA A 72 -6.48 -4.69 -16.87
CA ALA A 72 -6.65 -5.99 -16.21
C ALA A 72 -5.48 -6.97 -16.47
N ASP A 73 -4.71 -6.75 -17.53
CA ASP A 73 -3.55 -7.52 -17.92
C ASP A 73 -2.20 -6.94 -17.45
N HIS A 74 -2.18 -5.88 -16.63
CA HIS A 74 -0.95 -5.24 -16.16
C HIS A 74 -0.92 -4.96 -14.64
N TYR A 75 0.29 -4.88 -14.08
CA TYR A 75 0.59 -4.56 -12.69
C TYR A 75 1.95 -3.87 -12.55
N GLY A 76 2.33 -3.55 -11.32
CA GLY A 76 3.61 -2.95 -10.97
C GLY A 76 3.61 -1.44 -11.12
N ARG A 77 4.77 -0.84 -10.84
CA ARG A 77 4.97 0.60 -11.01
C ARG A 77 4.71 0.97 -12.47
N ASP A 78 3.90 2.01 -12.67
CA ASP A 78 3.52 2.51 -14.00
C ASP A 78 2.84 1.46 -14.93
N CYS A 79 2.35 0.35 -14.36
CA CYS A 79 1.70 -0.75 -15.08
C CYS A 79 2.58 -1.40 -16.17
N GLU A 80 3.90 -1.45 -15.96
CA GLU A 80 4.85 -1.99 -16.94
C GLU A 80 4.95 -3.53 -16.95
N LEU A 81 4.41 -4.21 -15.94
CA LEU A 81 4.50 -5.67 -15.80
C LEU A 81 3.19 -6.33 -16.23
N ALA A 82 3.25 -7.43 -16.96
CA ALA A 82 2.05 -8.13 -17.46
C ALA A 82 1.53 -9.20 -16.47
N CYS A 83 0.24 -9.19 -16.16
CA CYS A 83 -0.43 -10.23 -15.36
C CYS A 83 -0.33 -11.61 -16.03
N SER A 84 -0.23 -12.67 -15.22
CA SER A 84 -0.19 -14.07 -15.70
C SER A 84 -1.37 -14.92 -15.20
N CYS A 85 -2.44 -14.27 -14.74
CA CYS A 85 -3.55 -14.98 -14.12
C CYS A 85 -4.38 -15.81 -15.11
N PRO A 86 -4.91 -16.96 -14.66
CA PRO A 86 -5.75 -17.81 -15.48
C PRO A 86 -6.99 -17.04 -15.97
N ASN A 87 -7.47 -17.41 -17.16
CA ASN A 87 -8.67 -16.82 -17.80
C ASN A 87 -8.63 -15.29 -18.03
N GLY A 88 -7.45 -14.66 -17.96
CA GLY A 88 -7.32 -13.22 -18.16
C GLY A 88 -7.90 -12.39 -17.01
N GLU A 89 -7.95 -12.97 -15.80
CA GLU A 89 -8.39 -12.24 -14.60
C GLU A 89 -7.42 -11.11 -14.25
N ALA A 90 -7.96 -10.04 -13.66
CA ALA A 90 -7.16 -8.94 -13.17
C ALA A 90 -6.29 -9.38 -11.99
N CYS A 91 -4.99 -9.16 -12.10
CA CYS A 91 -4.06 -9.41 -11.00
C CYS A 91 -3.98 -8.23 -10.03
N LEU A 92 -3.56 -8.50 -8.79
CA LEU A 92 -3.29 -7.49 -7.78
C LEU A 92 -2.18 -6.59 -8.27
N VAL A 93 -2.49 -5.32 -8.52
CA VAL A 93 -1.59 -4.39 -9.20
C VAL A 93 -0.31 -4.10 -8.40
N THR A 94 -0.33 -4.30 -7.08
CA THR A 94 0.85 -4.20 -6.21
C THR A 94 1.80 -5.39 -6.28
N THR A 95 1.32 -6.59 -6.59
CA THR A 95 2.12 -7.84 -6.45
C THR A 95 2.17 -8.69 -7.71
N GLY A 96 1.30 -8.44 -8.69
CA GLY A 96 1.03 -9.36 -9.79
C GLY A 96 0.27 -10.62 -9.38
N GLY A 97 -0.18 -10.67 -8.12
CA GLY A 97 -0.86 -11.80 -7.48
C GLY A 97 -2.23 -12.07 -8.07
N CYS A 98 -2.59 -13.32 -8.34
CA CYS A 98 -3.95 -13.66 -8.77
C CYS A 98 -4.93 -13.68 -7.57
N PRO A 99 -6.11 -13.03 -7.67
CA PRO A 99 -7.09 -13.01 -6.60
C PRO A 99 -7.79 -14.37 -6.41
N SER A 100 -7.80 -15.21 -7.45
CA SER A 100 -8.31 -16.58 -7.42
C SER A 100 -7.23 -17.58 -6.95
N VAL A 101 -7.67 -18.70 -6.38
CA VAL A 101 -6.79 -19.84 -6.08
C VAL A 101 -6.26 -20.39 -7.40
N CYS A 102 -4.94 -20.57 -7.49
CA CYS A 102 -4.32 -21.09 -8.70
C CYS A 102 -4.90 -22.47 -9.08
N PRO A 103 -5.05 -22.76 -10.39
CA PRO A 103 -5.52 -24.05 -10.85
C PRO A 103 -4.63 -25.19 -10.31
N PRO A 104 -5.16 -26.41 -10.16
CA PRO A 104 -4.37 -27.55 -9.69
C PRO A 104 -3.10 -27.75 -10.54
N GLY A 105 -1.94 -27.75 -9.88
CA GLY A 105 -0.63 -27.86 -10.54
C GLY A 105 0.01 -26.52 -10.92
N PHE A 106 -0.59 -25.39 -10.54
CA PHE A 106 0.00 -24.05 -10.69
C PHE A 106 0.16 -23.38 -9.32
N ASP A 107 1.30 -22.73 -9.08
CA ASP A 107 1.62 -21.98 -7.87
C ASP A 107 2.36 -20.66 -8.16
N GLY A 108 2.66 -19.92 -7.09
CA GLY A 108 3.31 -18.61 -7.13
C GLY A 108 2.35 -17.44 -7.42
N PRO A 109 2.83 -16.19 -7.31
CA PRO A 109 1.99 -14.99 -7.41
C PRO A 109 1.21 -14.90 -8.75
N GLY A 110 1.82 -15.30 -9.85
CA GLY A 110 1.20 -15.29 -11.18
C GLY A 110 0.63 -16.63 -11.64
N CYS A 111 0.47 -17.61 -10.76
CA CYS A 111 0.05 -18.98 -11.10
C CYS A 111 0.83 -19.57 -12.30
N SER A 112 2.16 -19.40 -12.32
CA SER A 112 3.02 -19.72 -13.46
C SER A 112 4.03 -20.85 -13.21
N LYS A 113 4.06 -21.39 -12.00
CA LYS A 113 4.99 -22.45 -11.59
C LYS A 113 4.30 -23.75 -11.29
#